data_AF-A4VQ31-F1
#
_entry.id   AF-A4VQ31-F1
#
_cell.length_a   1.000
_cell.length_b   1.000
_cell.length_c   1.000
_cell.angle_alpha   90.00
_cell.angle_beta   90.00
_cell.angle_gamma   90.00
#
_symmetry.space_group_name_H-M   'P 1'
#
loop_
_entity.id
_entity.type
_entity.pdbx_description
1 polymer ?
#
loop_
_entity_poly.entity_id
_entity_poly.type
_entity_poly.pdbx_seq_one_letter_code
_entity_poly.pdbx_strand_id
1 'polypeptide(L)'
;MSQSESDRLVYWPRISVMDFLTFTESMQTSFSPDYPLSGLGLSDLNFVINAPFDYYPPTNGALATLYFDQTDCSRALPEDAYQIKCSHHLNTHEFMKWAEQGIHMLTHPFMHVGIIGIDIMDLINILRACESQKLLLEIIPYDDTLEVPWEQLQRFRFRNLFASLLAGHDLTMQMYSDLGNALEHISPNVDCMKLAANCDVRNPPALMLLGELEP
;
A
#
# COMPACT_ATOMS: atom_id res chain seq x y z
N MET A 1 15.52 -41.00 6.64
CA MET A 1 14.43 -40.10 7.09
C MET A 1 14.43 -38.93 6.12
N SER A 2 13.80 -39.09 4.96
CA SER A 2 12.44 -38.60 4.65
C SER A 2 12.37 -37.08 4.69
N GLN A 3 12.61 -36.48 3.53
CA GLN A 3 12.30 -35.11 3.17
C GLN A 3 10.82 -34.81 3.44
N SER A 4 10.53 -33.79 4.23
CA SER A 4 9.25 -33.09 4.21
C SER A 4 9.35 -31.80 5.05
N GLU A 5 10.21 -30.87 4.62
CA GLU A 5 10.11 -29.48 5.08
C GLU A 5 9.66 -28.62 3.91
N SER A 6 8.34 -28.58 3.78
CA SER A 6 7.54 -27.50 3.21
C SER A 6 7.93 -26.97 1.83
N ASP A 7 7.34 -27.56 0.79
CA ASP A 7 6.91 -26.85 -0.42
C ASP A 7 5.87 -25.78 -0.05
N ARG A 8 6.29 -24.73 0.66
CA ARG A 8 5.52 -23.48 0.67
C ARG A 8 5.74 -22.87 -0.71
N LEU A 9 4.81 -23.16 -1.62
CA LEU A 9 4.57 -22.34 -2.79
C LEU A 9 4.60 -20.88 -2.33
N VAL A 10 5.64 -20.15 -2.71
CA VAL A 10 5.70 -18.71 -2.48
C VAL A 10 4.66 -18.11 -3.42
N TYR A 11 3.45 -17.93 -2.90
CA TYR A 11 2.37 -17.28 -3.63
C TYR A 11 2.69 -15.79 -3.69
N TRP A 12 3.15 -15.35 -4.86
CA TRP A 12 3.38 -13.94 -5.12
C TRP A 12 2.07 -13.30 -5.54
N PRO A 13 1.69 -12.16 -4.95
CA PRO A 13 0.44 -11.53 -5.30
C PRO A 13 0.46 -11.05 -6.75
N ARG A 14 -0.72 -11.11 -7.36
CA ARG A 14 -1.03 -10.53 -8.66
C ARG A 14 -1.73 -9.22 -8.43
N ILE A 15 -1.19 -8.17 -9.00
CA ILE A 15 -1.67 -6.81 -8.82
C ILE A 15 -2.04 -6.25 -10.18
N SER A 16 -3.26 -5.75 -10.34
CA SER A 16 -3.66 -5.04 -11.56
C SER A 16 -3.78 -3.55 -11.29
N VAL A 17 -3.31 -2.73 -12.22
CA VAL A 17 -3.52 -1.27 -12.21
C VAL A 17 -4.26 -0.88 -13.48
N MET A 18 -5.41 -0.24 -13.31
CA MET A 18 -6.16 0.36 -14.40
C MET A 18 -6.13 1.88 -14.28
N ASP A 19 -5.57 2.54 -15.27
CA ASP A 19 -5.37 3.99 -15.29
C ASP A 19 -6.18 4.64 -16.40
N PHE A 20 -7.16 5.44 -15.99
CA PHE A 20 -8.08 6.15 -16.88
C PHE A 20 -7.52 7.49 -17.39
N LEU A 21 -6.43 7.99 -16.82
CA LEU A 21 -5.75 9.18 -17.33
C LEU A 21 -4.84 8.83 -18.51
N THR A 22 -4.19 7.67 -18.46
CA THR A 22 -3.31 7.20 -19.56
C THR A 22 -3.99 6.18 -20.48
N PHE A 23 -5.19 5.71 -20.13
CA PHE A 23 -5.91 4.62 -20.81
C PHE A 23 -5.08 3.32 -20.87
N THR A 24 -4.45 2.96 -19.76
CA THR A 24 -3.62 1.76 -19.67
C THR A 24 -4.14 0.78 -18.64
N GLU A 25 -3.94 -0.51 -18.92
CA GLU A 25 -4.11 -1.60 -17.97
C GLU A 25 -2.77 -2.32 -17.86
N SER A 26 -2.33 -2.56 -16.64
CA SER A 26 -1.09 -3.30 -16.37
C SER A 26 -1.31 -4.34 -15.28
N MET A 27 -0.54 -5.42 -15.36
CA MET A 27 -0.53 -6.48 -14.35
C MET A 27 0.90 -6.71 -13.87
N GLN A 28 1.09 -6.62 -12.57
CA GLN A 28 2.34 -6.92 -11.89
C GLN A 28 2.22 -8.28 -11.22
N THR A 29 3.22 -9.12 -11.43
CA THR A 29 3.32 -10.45 -10.80
C THR A 29 4.80 -10.81 -10.70
N SER A 30 5.15 -11.64 -9.73
CA SER A 30 6.51 -12.18 -9.65
C SER A 30 6.61 -13.40 -10.55
N PHE A 31 7.71 -13.47 -11.31
CA PHE A 31 8.00 -14.62 -12.14
C PHE A 31 8.92 -15.59 -11.39
N SER A 32 8.48 -16.83 -11.24
CA SER A 32 9.36 -17.94 -10.88
C SER A 32 9.42 -18.92 -12.05
N PRO A 33 10.62 -19.29 -12.54
CA PRO A 33 10.78 -20.36 -13.54
C PRO A 33 10.13 -21.68 -13.09
N ASP A 34 10.09 -21.92 -11.78
CA ASP A 34 9.58 -23.15 -11.19
C ASP A 34 8.04 -23.17 -11.11
N TYR A 35 7.40 -22.00 -11.20
CA TYR A 35 5.94 -21.84 -11.11
C TYR A 35 5.43 -20.84 -12.14
N PRO A 36 5.36 -21.22 -13.43
CA PRO A 36 4.87 -20.34 -14.49
C PRO A 36 3.37 -20.08 -14.31
N LEU A 37 3.01 -18.85 -13.99
CA LEU A 37 1.63 -18.38 -13.96
C LEU A 37 1.25 -17.76 -15.31
N SER A 38 0.05 -18.04 -15.82
CA SER A 38 -0.49 -17.36 -17.02
C SER A 38 -0.62 -15.86 -16.76
N GLY A 39 -0.05 -15.04 -17.64
CA GLY A 39 -0.05 -13.56 -17.56
C GLY A 39 -1.44 -12.92 -17.68
N LEU A 40 -2.44 -13.66 -18.15
CA LEU A 40 -3.85 -13.26 -18.15
C LEU A 40 -4.57 -14.15 -17.13
N GLY A 41 -5.14 -13.56 -16.09
CA GLY A 41 -5.74 -14.32 -14.97
C GLY A 41 -6.27 -13.44 -13.85
N LEU A 42 -6.64 -14.08 -12.74
CA LEU A 42 -7.17 -13.43 -11.54
C LEU A 42 -6.16 -12.43 -10.95
N SER A 43 -6.68 -11.41 -10.29
CA SER A 43 -5.89 -10.42 -9.54
C SER A 43 -6.16 -10.64 -8.05
N ASP A 44 -5.19 -10.39 -7.18
CA ASP A 44 -5.39 -10.37 -5.73
C ASP A 44 -5.74 -8.95 -5.25
N LEU A 45 -5.22 -7.93 -5.93
CA LEU A 45 -5.43 -6.52 -5.59
C LEU A 45 -5.62 -5.67 -6.85
N ASN A 46 -6.68 -4.87 -6.87
CA ASN A 46 -6.94 -3.96 -7.97
C ASN A 46 -6.65 -2.52 -7.55
N PHE A 47 -5.90 -1.80 -8.37
CA PHE A 47 -5.74 -0.36 -8.29
C PHE A 47 -6.44 0.31 -9.47
N VAL A 48 -7.19 1.35 -9.19
CA VAL A 48 -7.98 2.07 -10.17
C VAL A 48 -7.68 3.55 -10.06
N ILE A 49 -7.04 4.14 -11.07
CA ILE A 49 -6.61 5.54 -11.08
C ILE A 49 -7.62 6.38 -11.86
N ASN A 50 -8.23 7.34 -11.17
CA ASN A 50 -9.12 8.39 -11.68
C ASN A 50 -10.24 7.88 -12.61
N ALA A 51 -10.87 6.77 -12.23
CA ALA A 51 -11.93 6.17 -13.01
C ALA A 51 -13.21 7.03 -13.04
N PRO A 52 -14.09 6.83 -14.04
CA PRO A 52 -15.46 7.31 -14.00
C PRO A 52 -16.19 6.90 -12.70
N PHE A 53 -17.19 7.68 -12.31
CA PHE A 53 -17.95 7.48 -11.07
C PHE A 53 -18.72 6.15 -11.04
N ASP A 54 -19.20 5.73 -12.20
CA ASP A 54 -19.98 4.52 -12.45
C ASP A 54 -19.12 3.34 -12.90
N TYR A 55 -17.79 3.49 -12.90
CA TYR A 55 -16.90 2.39 -13.23
C TYR A 55 -16.90 1.34 -12.12
N TYR A 56 -17.05 0.09 -12.52
CA TYR A 56 -16.89 -1.09 -11.67
C TYR A 56 -15.76 -1.96 -12.21
N PRO A 57 -14.84 -2.45 -11.35
CA PRO A 57 -13.77 -3.33 -11.76
C PRO A 57 -14.32 -4.65 -12.30
N PRO A 58 -13.60 -5.28 -13.23
CA PRO A 58 -13.98 -6.60 -13.72
C PRO A 58 -13.98 -7.62 -12.57
N THR A 59 -14.85 -8.63 -12.66
CA THR A 59 -14.87 -9.75 -11.72
C THR A 59 -13.64 -10.63 -11.95
N ASN A 60 -12.54 -10.28 -11.30
CA ASN A 60 -11.23 -10.91 -11.48
C ASN A 60 -10.70 -11.59 -10.20
N GLY A 61 -11.55 -11.79 -9.19
CA GLY A 61 -11.19 -12.49 -7.95
C GLY A 61 -10.37 -11.65 -6.95
N ALA A 62 -10.20 -10.35 -7.19
CA ALA A 62 -9.46 -9.49 -6.27
C ALA A 62 -10.09 -9.44 -4.88
N LEU A 63 -9.23 -9.50 -3.87
CA LEU A 63 -9.59 -9.43 -2.46
C LEU A 63 -9.95 -8.00 -2.04
N ALA A 64 -9.43 -6.99 -2.76
CA ALA A 64 -9.83 -5.60 -2.59
C ALA A 64 -9.59 -4.77 -3.87
N THR A 65 -10.31 -3.66 -3.99
CA THR A 65 -10.09 -2.63 -5.02
C THR A 65 -9.85 -1.26 -4.41
N LEU A 66 -8.75 -0.61 -4.74
CA LEU A 66 -8.36 0.70 -4.26
C LEU A 66 -8.50 1.74 -5.37
N TYR A 67 -9.41 2.69 -5.19
CA TYR A 67 -9.67 3.78 -6.11
C TYR A 67 -8.87 5.01 -5.70
N PHE A 68 -7.96 5.45 -6.56
CA PHE A 68 -7.21 6.69 -6.42
C PHE A 68 -7.98 7.77 -7.17
N ASP A 69 -8.54 8.73 -6.45
CA ASP A 69 -9.35 9.80 -7.04
C ASP A 69 -8.63 11.15 -6.98
N GLN A 70 -8.55 11.83 -8.13
CA GLN A 70 -7.93 13.16 -8.17
C GLN A 70 -8.82 14.22 -7.49
N THR A 71 -10.14 14.10 -7.68
CA THR A 71 -11.10 15.04 -7.13
C THR A 71 -11.69 14.50 -5.83
N ASP A 72 -11.98 15.39 -4.89
CA ASP A 72 -12.70 15.00 -3.68
C ASP A 72 -14.12 14.62 -4.08
N CYS A 73 -14.32 13.32 -4.18
CA CYS A 73 -15.52 12.73 -4.72
C CYS A 73 -16.04 11.70 -3.72
N SER A 74 -17.34 11.42 -3.72
CA SER A 74 -17.91 10.39 -2.83
C SER A 74 -18.47 9.28 -3.68
N ARG A 75 -17.72 8.19 -3.80
CA ARG A 75 -18.16 6.99 -4.50
C ARG A 75 -19.14 6.19 -3.64
N ALA A 76 -20.11 5.55 -4.29
CA ALA A 76 -20.82 4.43 -3.69
C ALA A 76 -19.97 3.18 -3.95
N LEU A 77 -19.17 2.79 -2.95
CA LEU A 77 -18.24 1.69 -3.07
C LEU A 77 -18.94 0.35 -2.78
N PRO A 78 -18.69 -0.72 -3.56
CA PRO A 78 -19.11 -2.06 -3.18
C PRO A 78 -18.32 -2.56 -1.96
N GLU A 79 -18.65 -3.77 -1.49
CA GLU A 79 -17.86 -4.47 -0.47
C GLU A 79 -16.41 -4.69 -0.97
N ASP A 80 -15.45 -4.66 -0.04
CA ASP A 80 -14.01 -4.78 -0.31
C ASP A 80 -13.45 -3.72 -1.31
N ALA A 81 -14.16 -2.61 -1.51
CA ALA A 81 -13.66 -1.47 -2.27
C ALA A 81 -13.39 -0.26 -1.37
N TYR A 82 -12.31 0.46 -1.68
CA TYR A 82 -11.79 1.56 -0.86
C TYR A 82 -11.45 2.76 -1.73
N GLN A 83 -11.79 3.95 -1.25
CA GLN A 83 -11.39 5.20 -1.85
C GLN A 83 -10.14 5.74 -1.14
N ILE A 84 -9.11 6.03 -1.92
CA ILE A 84 -7.83 6.53 -1.46
C ILE A 84 -7.76 8.03 -1.77
N LYS A 85 -7.51 8.82 -0.72
CA LYS A 85 -7.47 10.28 -0.78
C LYS A 85 -6.08 10.80 -0.42
N CYS A 86 -5.71 11.92 -1.03
CA CYS A 86 -4.58 12.74 -0.61
C CYS A 86 -5.08 13.85 0.36
N SER A 87 -4.29 14.22 1.35
CA SER A 87 -4.62 15.31 2.30
C SER A 87 -4.74 16.69 1.64
N HIS A 88 -4.13 16.86 0.47
CA HIS A 88 -4.06 18.15 -0.21
C HIS A 88 -4.47 18.02 -1.68
N HIS A 89 -4.83 19.16 -2.27
CA HIS A 89 -5.20 19.21 -3.66
C HIS A 89 -3.98 19.03 -4.56
N LEU A 90 -4.08 18.11 -5.52
CA LEU A 90 -3.05 17.83 -6.51
C LEU A 90 -3.56 18.19 -7.91
N ASN A 91 -2.71 18.86 -8.70
CA ASN A 91 -2.97 18.96 -10.13
C ASN A 91 -2.78 17.58 -10.80
N THR A 92 -3.20 17.42 -12.05
CA THR A 92 -3.24 16.10 -12.70
C THR A 92 -1.87 15.42 -12.77
N HIS A 93 -0.81 16.20 -13.02
CA HIS A 93 0.54 15.65 -13.09
C HIS A 93 1.08 15.25 -11.70
N GLU A 94 0.80 16.04 -10.67
CA GLU A 94 1.17 15.70 -9.29
C GLU A 94 0.39 14.48 -8.79
N PHE A 95 -0.91 14.42 -9.08
CA PHE A 95 -1.77 13.29 -8.75
C PHE A 95 -1.28 11.99 -9.37
N MET A 96 -0.90 12.02 -10.66
CA MET A 96 -0.33 10.85 -11.34
C MET A 96 0.91 10.33 -10.63
N LYS A 97 1.87 11.22 -10.33
CA LYS A 97 3.08 10.84 -9.60
C LYS A 97 2.79 10.29 -8.21
N TRP A 98 1.88 10.92 -7.49
CA TRP A 98 1.46 10.48 -6.16
C TRP A 98 0.79 9.11 -6.20
N ALA A 99 -0.11 8.86 -7.15
CA ALA A 99 -0.79 7.59 -7.31
C ALA A 99 0.20 6.47 -7.69
N GLU A 100 1.07 6.70 -8.68
CA GLU A 100 2.12 5.76 -9.07
C GLU A 100 3.06 5.43 -7.91
N GLN A 101 3.53 6.45 -7.19
CA GLN A 101 4.41 6.27 -6.04
C GLN A 101 3.69 5.54 -4.90
N GLY A 102 2.44 5.88 -4.63
CA GLY A 102 1.60 5.24 -3.62
C GLY A 102 1.39 3.76 -3.90
N ILE A 103 1.01 3.42 -5.13
CA ILE A 103 0.85 2.04 -5.58
C ILE A 103 2.16 1.29 -5.46
N HIS A 104 3.27 1.88 -5.93
CA HIS A 104 4.61 1.28 -5.79
C HIS A 104 4.95 0.98 -4.33
N MET A 105 4.82 1.96 -3.43
CA MET A 105 5.16 1.79 -2.01
C MET A 105 4.22 0.80 -1.31
N LEU A 106 2.95 0.72 -1.73
CA LEU A 106 2.00 -0.24 -1.16
C LEU A 106 2.31 -1.67 -1.59
N THR A 107 2.73 -1.88 -2.84
CA THR A 107 2.94 -3.22 -3.40
C THR A 107 4.33 -3.77 -3.15
N HIS A 108 5.33 -2.89 -3.00
CA HIS A 108 6.73 -3.26 -2.84
C HIS A 108 6.97 -4.28 -1.70
N PRO A 109 6.36 -4.16 -0.51
CA PRO A 109 6.54 -5.12 0.58
C PRO A 109 6.11 -6.55 0.25
N PHE A 110 5.14 -6.72 -0.65
CA PHE A 110 4.63 -8.05 -1.01
C PHE A 110 5.42 -8.70 -2.14
N MET A 111 6.16 -7.90 -2.90
CA MET A 111 6.89 -8.34 -4.09
C MET A 111 8.39 -8.57 -3.80
N HIS A 112 8.89 -8.03 -2.69
CA HIS A 112 10.30 -8.10 -2.31
C HIS A 112 10.46 -8.46 -0.84
N VAL A 113 11.50 -9.25 -0.54
CA VAL A 113 11.84 -9.58 0.84
C VAL A 113 12.33 -8.31 1.56
N GLY A 114 11.59 -7.90 2.58
CA GLY A 114 11.96 -6.80 3.48
C GLY A 114 12.75 -7.28 4.70
N ILE A 115 13.18 -6.33 5.53
CA ILE A 115 13.74 -6.64 6.85
C ILE A 115 12.64 -7.16 7.77
N ILE A 116 11.44 -6.59 7.65
CA ILE A 116 10.22 -7.05 8.31
C ILE A 116 9.25 -7.49 7.23
N GLY A 117 8.96 -8.79 7.22
CA GLY A 117 8.03 -9.39 6.26
C GLY A 117 6.60 -9.12 6.67
N ILE A 118 5.82 -8.60 5.73
CA ILE A 118 4.36 -8.54 5.77
C ILE A 118 3.83 -9.22 4.52
N ASP A 119 2.62 -9.76 4.59
CA ASP A 119 1.96 -10.33 3.42
C ASP A 119 0.74 -9.51 3.00
N ILE A 120 0.17 -9.86 1.84
CA ILE A 120 -1.02 -9.17 1.32
C ILE A 120 -2.21 -9.27 2.29
N MET A 121 -2.31 -10.35 3.06
CA MET A 121 -3.41 -10.53 4.00
C MET A 121 -3.32 -9.56 5.18
N ASP A 122 -2.12 -9.15 5.60
CA ASP A 122 -1.95 -8.06 6.56
C ASP A 122 -2.61 -6.76 6.07
N LEU A 123 -2.43 -6.41 4.79
CA LEU A 123 -3.11 -5.26 4.19
C LEU A 123 -4.62 -5.48 4.11
N ILE A 124 -5.08 -6.63 3.60
CA ILE A 124 -6.52 -6.92 3.49
C ILE A 124 -7.21 -6.85 4.86
N ASN A 125 -6.56 -7.32 5.93
CA ASN A 125 -7.10 -7.23 7.29
C ASN A 125 -7.22 -5.77 7.76
N ILE A 126 -6.25 -4.91 7.47
CA ILE A 126 -6.35 -3.47 7.75
C ILE A 126 -7.51 -2.85 6.96
N LEU A 127 -7.58 -3.11 5.66
CA LEU A 127 -8.64 -2.58 4.80
C LEU A 127 -10.03 -2.97 5.33
N ARG A 128 -10.23 -4.25 5.70
CA ARG A 128 -11.50 -4.73 6.26
C ARG A 128 -11.85 -4.17 7.63
N ALA A 129 -10.86 -3.67 8.38
CA ALA A 129 -11.09 -2.97 9.64
C ALA A 129 -11.53 -1.51 9.45
N CYS A 130 -11.34 -0.93 8.25
CA CYS A 130 -11.74 0.45 7.93
C CYS A 130 -13.21 0.53 7.53
N GLU A 131 -14.06 0.94 8.47
CA GLU A 131 -15.52 0.96 8.32
C GLU A 131 -16.03 1.97 7.29
N SER A 132 -15.35 3.11 7.12
CA SER A 132 -15.78 4.18 6.20
C SER A 132 -15.48 3.90 4.73
N GLN A 133 -14.64 2.91 4.44
CA GLN A 133 -14.05 2.65 3.13
C GLN A 133 -13.27 3.84 2.52
N LYS A 134 -12.99 4.88 3.32
CA LYS A 134 -12.26 6.09 2.91
C LYS A 134 -10.93 6.13 3.64
N LEU A 135 -9.85 6.02 2.89
CA LEU A 135 -8.49 5.96 3.41
C LEU A 135 -7.72 7.19 2.97
N LEU A 136 -6.92 7.72 3.88
CA LEU A 136 -5.90 8.70 3.58
C LEU A 136 -4.61 7.96 3.22
N LEU A 137 -3.98 8.37 2.11
CA LEU A 137 -2.64 7.94 1.73
C LEU A 137 -1.69 9.15 1.78
N GLU A 138 -0.71 9.07 2.66
CA GLU A 138 0.35 10.07 2.80
C GLU A 138 1.70 9.46 2.52
N ILE A 139 2.53 10.22 1.81
CA ILE A 139 3.90 9.84 1.49
C ILE A 139 4.80 10.94 2.04
N ILE A 140 5.53 10.60 3.10
CA ILE A 140 6.41 11.50 3.83
C ILE A 140 7.85 11.24 3.37
N PRO A 141 8.53 12.22 2.74
CA PRO A 141 9.95 12.13 2.48
C PRO A 141 10.72 11.92 3.79
N TYR A 142 11.67 11.00 3.77
CA TYR A 142 12.45 10.64 4.95
C TYR A 142 13.88 11.16 4.76
N ASP A 143 14.02 12.49 4.81
CA ASP A 143 15.24 13.22 4.41
C ASP A 143 16.48 12.82 5.20
N ASP A 144 16.32 12.58 6.51
CA ASP A 144 17.32 11.94 7.36
C ASP A 144 16.78 10.59 7.85
N THR A 145 17.33 9.50 7.33
CA THR A 145 16.98 8.13 7.70
C THR A 145 17.22 7.83 9.18
N LEU A 146 18.01 8.62 9.89
CA LEU A 146 18.29 8.40 11.31
C LEU A 146 17.30 9.11 12.24
N GLU A 147 16.49 10.03 11.72
CA GLU A 147 15.55 10.81 12.52
C GLU A 147 14.09 10.56 12.10
N VAL A 148 13.24 10.31 13.09
CA VAL A 148 11.80 10.18 12.84
C VAL A 148 11.21 11.53 12.39
N PRO A 149 10.42 11.57 11.30
CA PRO A 149 9.81 12.80 10.77
C PRO A 149 8.61 13.24 11.64
N TRP A 150 8.88 13.64 12.88
CA TRP A 150 7.86 13.94 13.89
C TRP A 150 6.89 15.04 13.48
N GLU A 151 7.38 16.11 12.85
CA GLU A 151 6.55 17.26 12.47
C GLU A 151 5.45 16.88 11.47
N GLN A 152 5.78 15.99 10.54
CA GLN A 152 4.85 15.48 9.55
C GLN A 152 3.91 14.44 10.16
N LEU A 153 4.45 13.51 10.96
CA LEU A 153 3.69 12.45 11.61
C LEU A 153 2.59 12.97 12.56
N GLN A 154 2.88 14.01 13.35
CA GLN A 154 1.93 14.58 14.32
C GLN A 154 0.64 15.14 13.69
N ARG A 155 0.62 15.34 12.37
CA ARG A 155 -0.55 15.84 11.63
C ARG A 155 -1.62 14.77 11.42
N PHE A 156 -1.29 13.51 11.69
CA PHE A 156 -2.16 12.38 11.41
C PHE A 156 -2.43 11.57 12.67
N ARG A 157 -3.68 11.12 12.79
CA ARG A 157 -4.12 10.16 13.80
C ARG A 157 -4.98 9.13 13.11
N PHE A 158 -4.53 7.88 13.15
CA PHE A 158 -5.17 6.79 12.44
C PHE A 158 -5.85 5.84 13.42
N ARG A 159 -7.08 5.45 13.11
CA ARG A 159 -7.77 4.35 13.78
C ARG A 159 -7.24 3.01 13.28
N ASN A 160 -7.03 2.89 11.97
CA ASN A 160 -6.43 1.71 11.33
C ASN A 160 -5.32 2.17 10.39
N LEU A 161 -4.14 1.57 10.47
CA LEU A 161 -2.97 2.02 9.75
C LEU A 161 -2.15 0.88 9.15
N PHE A 162 -1.91 0.98 7.85
CA PHE A 162 -0.86 0.26 7.17
C PHE A 162 0.25 1.25 6.80
N ALA A 163 1.46 0.99 7.28
CA ALA A 163 2.63 1.82 7.03
C ALA A 163 3.72 1.02 6.33
N SER A 164 4.49 1.68 5.48
CA SER A 164 5.65 1.08 4.80
C SER A 164 6.80 2.07 4.76
N LEU A 165 7.92 1.69 5.37
CA LEU A 165 9.18 2.39 5.28
C LEU A 165 10.01 1.79 4.14
N LEU A 166 10.29 2.62 3.13
CA LEU A 166 11.22 2.28 2.07
C LEU A 166 12.48 3.13 2.25
N ALA A 167 13.64 2.49 2.36
CA ALA A 167 14.93 3.16 2.43
C ALA A 167 16.02 2.35 1.70
N GLY A 168 17.23 2.90 1.60
CA GLY A 168 18.33 2.28 0.89
C GLY A 168 18.98 1.12 1.66
N HIS A 169 20.27 0.91 1.40
CA HIS A 169 21.08 -0.10 2.10
C HIS A 169 21.35 0.25 3.57
N ASP A 170 21.08 1.48 3.96
CA ASP A 170 21.16 2.04 5.29
C ASP A 170 19.92 1.74 6.16
N LEU A 171 18.89 1.08 5.60
CA LEU A 171 17.74 0.64 6.37
C LEU A 171 18.16 -0.28 7.53
N THR A 172 17.84 0.12 8.76
CA THR A 172 18.16 -0.64 9.98
C THR A 172 16.92 -1.04 10.77
N MET A 173 17.07 -2.06 11.62
CA MET A 173 16.05 -2.44 12.61
C MET A 173 15.77 -1.32 13.63
N GLN A 174 16.76 -0.48 13.91
CA GLN A 174 16.59 0.67 14.81
C GLN A 174 15.61 1.67 14.22
N MET A 175 15.76 2.02 12.94
CA MET A 175 14.83 2.91 12.22
C MET A 175 13.40 2.38 12.23
N TYR A 176 13.23 1.09 11.96
CA TYR A 176 11.92 0.43 12.05
C TYR A 176 11.32 0.54 13.47
N SER A 177 12.12 0.24 14.49
CA SER A 177 11.68 0.30 15.89
C SER A 177 11.29 1.71 16.31
N ASP A 178 12.11 2.71 15.99
CA ASP A 178 11.86 4.10 16.35
C ASP A 178 10.62 4.64 15.64
N LEU A 179 10.43 4.28 14.38
CA LEU A 179 9.22 4.63 13.64
C LEU A 179 7.98 3.94 14.21
N GLY A 180 8.05 2.65 14.54
CA GLY A 180 6.94 1.93 15.18
C GLY A 180 6.51 2.61 16.48
N ASN A 181 7.47 2.92 17.35
CA ASN A 181 7.20 3.66 18.60
C ASN A 181 6.57 5.03 18.34
N ALA A 182 7.03 5.74 17.31
CA ALA A 182 6.49 7.04 16.96
C ALA A 182 5.03 6.96 16.46
N LEU A 183 4.72 5.97 15.62
CA LEU A 183 3.36 5.74 15.11
C LEU A 183 2.39 5.36 16.23
N GLU A 184 2.81 4.52 17.18
CA GLU A 184 2.01 4.20 18.38
C GLU A 184 1.82 5.43 19.27
N HIS A 185 2.83 6.29 19.38
CA HIS A 185 2.74 7.50 20.19
C HIS A 185 1.76 8.53 19.62
N ILE A 186 1.75 8.74 18.30
CA ILE A 186 0.84 9.71 17.66
C ILE A 186 -0.59 9.19 17.55
N SER A 187 -0.78 7.86 17.46
CA SER A 187 -2.08 7.20 17.35
C SER A 187 -2.32 6.26 18.55
N PRO A 188 -2.55 6.81 19.76
CA PRO A 188 -2.65 6.02 20.98
C PRO A 188 -3.86 5.08 21.03
N ASN A 189 -4.86 5.30 20.17
CA ASN A 189 -6.06 4.47 20.05
C ASN A 189 -6.09 3.70 18.73
N VAL A 190 -4.94 3.44 18.10
CA VAL A 190 -4.90 2.64 16.88
C VAL A 190 -5.42 1.23 17.18
N ASP A 191 -6.49 0.83 16.50
CA ASP A 191 -7.14 -0.47 16.66
C ASP A 191 -6.27 -1.56 16.00
N CYS A 192 -5.75 -1.27 14.81
CA CYS A 192 -4.90 -2.18 14.06
C CYS A 192 -3.81 -1.40 13.31
N MET A 193 -2.55 -1.79 13.55
CA MET A 193 -1.39 -1.20 12.88
C MET A 193 -0.49 -2.29 12.30
N LYS A 194 -0.03 -2.08 11.07
CA LYS A 194 0.99 -2.90 10.41
C LYS A 194 2.07 -1.99 9.85
N LEU A 195 3.33 -2.28 10.15
CA LEU A 195 4.48 -1.56 9.63
C LEU A 195 5.39 -2.53 8.87
N ALA A 196 5.68 -2.19 7.61
CA ALA A 196 6.69 -2.86 6.80
C ALA A 196 7.96 -2.04 6.72
N ALA A 197 9.08 -2.72 6.48
CA ALA A 197 10.36 -2.09 6.19
C ALA A 197 11.07 -2.84 5.07
N ASN A 198 11.26 -2.17 3.93
CA ASN A 198 11.81 -2.78 2.72
C ASN A 198 12.94 -1.92 2.14
N CYS A 199 13.94 -2.60 1.59
CA CYS A 199 15.00 -1.92 0.86
C CYS A 199 14.49 -1.52 -0.54
N ASP A 200 14.66 -0.25 -0.90
CA ASP A 200 14.46 0.25 -2.25
C ASP A 200 15.58 1.24 -2.61
N VAL A 201 16.53 0.74 -3.38
CA VAL A 201 17.72 1.50 -3.79
C VAL A 201 17.47 2.45 -4.95
N ARG A 202 16.29 2.38 -5.58
CA ARG A 202 15.99 3.18 -6.78
C ARG A 202 15.34 4.52 -6.45
N ASN A 203 14.72 4.61 -5.28
CA ASN A 203 13.97 5.79 -4.85
C ASN A 203 14.58 6.39 -3.57
N PRO A 204 14.41 7.70 -3.35
CA PRO A 204 14.74 8.32 -2.06
C PRO A 204 13.97 7.66 -0.91
N PRO A 205 14.54 7.64 0.31
CA PRO A 205 13.83 7.13 1.48
C PRO A 205 12.51 7.85 1.72
N ALA A 206 11.46 7.08 1.99
CA ALA A 206 10.13 7.60 2.21
C ALA A 206 9.31 6.66 3.11
N LEU A 207 8.41 7.27 3.87
CA LEU A 207 7.41 6.59 4.66
C LEU A 207 6.04 6.78 4.01
N MET A 208 5.39 5.68 3.68
CA MET A 208 4.00 5.69 3.24
C MET A 208 3.09 5.29 4.40
N LEU A 209 2.01 6.05 4.58
CA LEU A 209 0.95 5.82 5.55
C LEU A 209 -0.36 5.68 4.79
N LEU A 210 -1.05 4.56 4.96
CA LEU A 210 -2.36 4.29 4.39
C LEU A 210 -3.30 3.88 5.50
N GLY A 211 -4.35 4.65 5.74
CA GLY A 211 -5.25 4.33 6.85
C GLY A 211 -6.51 5.16 6.93
N GLU A 212 -7.39 4.74 7.83
CA GLU A 212 -8.58 5.50 8.21
C GLU A 212 -8.24 6.44 9.38
N LEU A 213 -8.55 7.72 9.22
CA LEU A 213 -8.32 8.72 10.27
C LEU A 213 -9.30 8.54 11.44
N GLU A 214 -8.87 8.92 12.64
CA GLU A 214 -9.78 9.09 13.77
C GLU A 214 -10.87 10.16 13.45
N PRO A 215 -12.12 9.97 13.92
CA PRO A 215 -13.20 10.95 13.75
C PRO A 215 -12.96 12.31 14.41
#